data_AF-A0A9P8CBL7-F1
#
_entry.id   AF-A0A9P8CBL7-F1
#
_cell.length_a   1.000
_cell.length_b   1.000
_cell.length_c   1.000
_cell.angle_alpha   90.00
_cell.angle_beta   90.00
_cell.angle_gamma   90.00
#
_symmetry.space_group_name_H-M   'P 1'
#
loop_
_entity.id
_entity.type
_entity.pdbx_description
1 polymer ?
#
loop_
_entity_poly.entity_id
_entity_poly.type
_entity_poly.pdbx_seq_one_letter_code
_entity_poly.pdbx_strand_id
1 'polypeptide(L)'
;GHRYDWEGAIVWLSSSTATTAANIVAICPSAHGDWDCSTSFTLSGTHTLVEYLSLFPLNHSMELPTIVRGMQPLIAYESLPAAALSTLENCDLGNAIVPLVDAAFTNNLAAA
;
A
#
# COMPACT_ATOMS: atom_id res chain seq x y z
N GLY A 1 18.64 -3.25 -9.28
CA GLY A 1 17.30 -3.87 -9.33
C GLY A 1 17.30 -5.17 -8.56
N HIS A 2 16.11 -5.72 -8.29
CA HIS A 2 15.89 -6.97 -7.56
C HIS A 2 14.80 -7.79 -8.30
N ARG A 3 14.61 -9.06 -7.91
CA ARG A 3 13.72 -10.00 -8.63
C ARG A 3 12.24 -9.77 -8.30
N TYR A 4 11.95 -9.48 -7.05
CA TYR A 4 10.60 -9.35 -6.51
C TYR A 4 10.44 -7.93 -5.99
N ASP A 5 9.20 -7.44 -6.04
CA ASP A 5 8.83 -6.14 -5.50
C ASP A 5 7.49 -6.24 -4.80
N TRP A 6 7.36 -5.53 -3.68
CA TRP A 6 6.10 -5.41 -2.94
C TRP A 6 5.94 -3.94 -2.56
N GLU A 7 4.86 -3.38 -3.06
CA GLU A 7 4.46 -1.99 -2.82
C GLU A 7 3.04 -1.96 -2.29
N GLY A 8 2.68 -0.87 -1.61
CA GLY A 8 1.36 -0.69 -1.05
C GLY A 8 1.04 0.78 -0.77
N ALA A 9 -0.15 1.00 -0.23
CA ALA A 9 -0.56 2.28 0.31
C ALA A 9 -1.41 2.05 1.56
N ILE A 10 -1.13 2.80 2.63
CA ILE A 10 -1.99 2.86 3.81
C ILE A 10 -2.92 4.05 3.65
N VAL A 11 -4.23 3.80 3.77
CA VAL A 11 -5.26 4.83 3.71
C VAL A 11 -5.85 5.00 5.10
N TRP A 12 -5.55 6.14 5.72
CA TRP A 12 -6.04 6.45 7.06
C TRP A 12 -7.47 6.99 6.97
N LEU A 13 -8.36 6.40 7.78
CA LEU A 13 -9.77 6.77 7.84
C LEU A 13 -10.10 7.35 9.22
N SER A 14 -10.88 8.42 9.25
CA SER A 14 -11.38 9.01 10.51
C SER A 14 -12.44 8.14 11.20
N SER A 15 -13.10 7.26 10.45
CA SER A 15 -14.16 6.37 10.88
C SER A 15 -14.10 5.07 10.09
N SER A 16 -14.29 3.94 10.78
CA SER A 16 -14.32 2.62 10.14
C SER A 16 -15.62 2.34 9.36
N THR A 17 -16.64 3.21 9.48
CA THR A 17 -17.96 2.98 8.87
C THR A 17 -18.38 4.04 7.86
N ALA A 18 -17.73 5.20 7.83
CA ALA A 18 -18.03 6.24 6.86
C ALA A 18 -17.43 5.91 5.49
N THR A 19 -18.16 6.21 4.42
CA THR A 19 -17.76 5.84 3.04
C THR A 19 -17.57 7.05 2.13
N THR A 20 -17.65 8.27 2.66
CA THR A 20 -17.45 9.49 1.87
C THR A 20 -15.97 9.81 1.71
N ALA A 21 -15.63 10.58 0.67
CA ALA A 21 -14.26 11.03 0.43
C ALA A 21 -13.64 11.78 1.63
N ALA A 22 -14.47 12.52 2.37
CA ALA A 22 -14.06 13.26 3.57
C ALA A 22 -13.63 12.35 4.74
N ASN A 23 -13.90 11.04 4.67
CA ASN A 23 -13.44 10.10 5.68
C ASN A 23 -11.94 9.76 5.54
N ILE A 24 -11.36 9.95 4.36
CA ILE A 24 -9.93 9.71 4.12
C ILE A 24 -9.17 10.93 4.65
N VAL A 25 -8.30 10.71 5.64
CA VAL A 25 -7.56 11.79 6.32
C VAL A 25 -6.09 11.85 5.96
N ALA A 26 -5.50 10.73 5.51
CA ALA A 26 -4.13 10.68 5.00
C ALA A 26 -3.97 9.47 4.07
N ILE A 27 -2.99 9.56 3.17
CA ILE A 27 -2.55 8.46 2.31
C ILE A 27 -1.03 8.36 2.45
N CYS A 28 -0.55 7.15 2.69
CA CYS A 28 0.86 6.83 2.84
C CYS A 28 1.23 5.76 1.80
N PRO A 29 1.68 6.15 0.59
CA PRO A 29 2.33 5.23 -0.33
C PRO A 29 3.65 4.71 0.24
N SER A 30 4.02 3.47 -0.09
CA SER A 30 5.33 2.92 0.28
C SER A 30 6.46 3.50 -0.58
N ALA A 31 7.60 3.77 0.06
CA ALA A 31 8.81 4.24 -0.61
C ALA A 31 10.05 3.65 0.07
N HIS A 32 10.72 2.71 -0.60
CA HIS A 32 12.03 2.18 -0.21
C HIS A 32 12.15 1.62 1.22
N GLY A 33 11.04 1.10 1.77
CA GLY A 33 10.97 0.56 3.14
C GLY A 33 10.30 1.49 4.15
N ASP A 34 10.01 2.73 3.74
CA ASP A 34 9.28 3.73 4.52
C ASP A 34 7.90 4.02 3.90
N TRP A 35 7.17 4.97 4.50
CA TRP A 35 5.83 5.38 4.12
C TRP A 35 5.74 6.91 3.95
N ASP A 36 5.54 7.39 2.71
CA ASP A 36 5.53 8.82 2.38
C ASP A 36 4.15 9.45 2.62
N CYS A 37 3.79 9.57 3.89
CA CYS A 37 2.47 10.04 4.32
C CYS A 37 2.17 11.49 3.97
N SER A 38 0.96 11.72 3.46
CA SER A 38 0.47 13.06 3.13
C SER A 38 -1.01 13.24 3.50
N THR A 39 -1.35 14.44 3.99
CA THR A 39 -2.73 14.93 4.11
C THR A 39 -3.15 15.78 2.90
N SER A 40 -2.25 15.93 1.92
CA SER A 40 -2.48 16.63 0.65
C SER A 40 -2.41 15.61 -0.49
N PHE A 41 -3.58 15.21 -0.97
CA PHE A 41 -3.72 14.15 -1.98
C PHE A 41 -4.90 14.43 -2.92
N THR A 42 -4.95 13.69 -4.03
CA THR A 42 -6.06 13.74 -4.99
C THR A 42 -6.88 12.46 -4.90
N LEU A 43 -8.20 12.59 -5.06
CA LEU A 43 -9.13 11.46 -5.09
C LEU A 43 -9.92 11.47 -6.41
N SER A 44 -10.34 10.29 -6.85
CA SER A 44 -11.41 10.12 -7.84
C SER A 44 -12.64 9.54 -7.14
N GLY A 45 -13.61 10.38 -6.82
CA GLY A 45 -14.71 10.00 -5.92
C GLY A 45 -14.16 9.63 -4.53
N THR A 46 -14.30 8.37 -4.14
CA THR A 46 -13.79 7.80 -2.88
C THR A 46 -12.50 7.01 -3.06
N HIS A 47 -11.88 7.07 -4.24
CA HIS A 47 -10.67 6.32 -4.55
C HIS A 47 -9.43 7.18 -4.43
N THR A 48 -8.48 6.71 -3.64
CA THR A 48 -7.11 7.24 -3.58
C THR A 48 -6.40 7.02 -4.90
N LEU A 49 -5.67 8.02 -5.37
CA LEU A 49 -4.80 7.87 -6.54
C LEU A 49 -3.39 7.53 -6.08
N VAL A 50 -2.81 6.49 -6.67
CA VAL A 50 -1.42 6.06 -6.44
C VAL A 50 -0.76 5.72 -7.77
N GLU A 51 0.54 5.92 -7.86
CA GLU A 51 1.35 5.61 -9.04
C GLU A 51 2.58 4.81 -8.66
N TYR A 52 2.91 3.80 -9.47
CA TYR A 52 4.12 3.01 -9.34
C TYR A 52 5.12 3.46 -10.42
N LEU A 53 6.30 3.91 -10.03
CA LEU A 53 7.32 4.44 -10.95
C LEU A 53 8.73 4.23 -10.39
N SER A 54 9.74 4.42 -11.23
CA SER A 54 11.15 4.48 -10.83
C SER A 54 11.76 5.77 -11.36
N LEU A 55 12.33 6.55 -10.44
CA LEU A 55 13.06 7.77 -10.74
C LEU A 55 14.55 7.53 -10.51
N PHE A 56 15.35 7.60 -11.59
CA PHE A 56 16.79 7.37 -11.50
C PHE A 56 17.44 8.35 -10.48
N PRO A 57 18.32 7.88 -9.58
CA PRO A 57 18.99 6.56 -9.56
C PRO A 57 18.32 5.48 -8.69
N LEU A 58 17.11 5.71 -8.19
CA LEU A 58 16.44 4.81 -7.25
C LEU A 58 15.65 3.70 -7.97
N ASN A 59 15.35 2.62 -7.24
CA ASN A 59 14.42 1.58 -7.70
C ASN A 59 12.97 2.13 -7.66
N HIS A 60 11.98 1.24 -7.75
CA HIS A 60 10.59 1.68 -7.75
C HIS A 60 10.12 2.10 -6.35
N SER A 61 9.09 2.94 -6.35
CA SER A 61 8.31 3.37 -5.19
C SER A 61 6.88 3.69 -5.63
N MET A 62 6.01 3.96 -4.66
CA MET A 62 4.68 4.50 -4.86
C MET A 62 4.66 6.00 -4.63
N GLU A 63 3.90 6.73 -5.45
CA GLU A 63 3.73 8.18 -5.37
C GLU A 63 2.25 8.58 -5.41
N LEU A 64 1.95 9.84 -5.08
CA LEU A 64 0.61 10.43 -5.17
C LEU A 64 0.42 11.23 -6.46
N PRO A 65 -0.17 10.67 -7.52
CA PRO A 65 -0.43 11.38 -8.76
C PRO A 65 -1.72 12.21 -8.68
N THR A 66 -1.94 13.03 -9.71
CA THR A 66 -3.21 13.74 -9.95
C THR A 66 -4.04 13.10 -11.08
N ILE A 67 -3.52 12.06 -11.72
CA ILE A 67 -4.12 11.42 -12.91
C ILE A 67 -4.83 10.12 -12.50
N VAL A 68 -6.07 9.97 -12.95
CA VAL A 68 -6.87 8.75 -12.71
C VAL A 68 -6.38 7.61 -13.61
N ARG A 69 -6.20 6.42 -13.03
CA ARG A 69 -5.79 5.19 -13.72
C ARG A 69 -6.80 4.05 -13.47
N GLY A 70 -6.38 2.81 -13.70
CA GLY A 70 -7.20 1.62 -13.54
C GLY A 70 -7.29 1.11 -12.10
N MET A 71 -8.12 0.09 -11.91
CA MET A 71 -8.33 -0.65 -10.66
C MET A 71 -8.00 -2.13 -10.87
N GLN A 72 -7.72 -2.84 -9.77
CA GLN A 72 -7.48 -4.28 -9.74
C GLN A 72 -8.57 -4.98 -8.92
N PRO A 73 -8.91 -6.25 -9.21
CA PRO A 73 -9.75 -7.05 -8.32
C PRO A 73 -9.10 -7.15 -6.92
N LEU A 74 -9.84 -6.74 -5.89
CA LEU A 74 -9.39 -6.83 -4.52
C LEU A 74 -9.69 -8.22 -3.93
N ILE A 75 -8.71 -8.79 -3.24
CA ILE A 75 -8.91 -9.88 -2.27
C ILE A 75 -8.43 -9.38 -0.91
N ALA A 76 -9.32 -9.39 0.08
CA ALA A 76 -8.96 -9.01 1.45
C ALA A 76 -8.06 -10.09 2.06
N TYR A 77 -7.08 -9.69 2.88
CA TYR A 77 -6.13 -10.60 3.51
C TYR A 77 -6.87 -11.68 4.32
N GLU A 78 -7.89 -11.30 5.07
CA GLU A 78 -8.73 -12.17 5.89
C GLU A 78 -9.63 -13.10 5.06
N SER A 79 -9.79 -12.81 3.77
CA SER A 79 -10.53 -13.68 2.83
C SER A 79 -9.63 -14.71 2.13
N LEU A 80 -8.31 -14.66 2.34
CA LEU A 80 -7.39 -15.62 1.73
C LEU A 80 -7.52 -17.00 2.38
N PRO A 81 -7.37 -18.09 1.60
CA PRO A 81 -7.29 -19.43 2.17
C PRO A 81 -6.02 -19.58 3.01
N ALA A 82 -6.06 -20.45 4.02
CA ALA A 82 -4.93 -20.69 4.93
C ALA A 82 -3.62 -21.02 4.20
N ALA A 83 -3.68 -21.72 3.07
CA ALA A 83 -2.50 -22.03 2.25
C ALA A 83 -1.83 -20.78 1.66
N ALA A 84 -2.63 -19.79 1.23
CA ALA A 84 -2.11 -18.53 0.71
C ALA A 84 -1.52 -17.69 1.84
N LEU A 85 -2.22 -17.58 2.98
CA LEU A 85 -1.72 -16.91 4.17
C LEU A 85 -0.37 -17.48 4.62
N SER A 86 -0.29 -18.80 4.79
CA SER A 86 0.95 -19.48 5.15
C SER A 86 2.07 -19.27 4.12
N THR A 87 1.73 -19.12 2.84
CA THR A 87 2.74 -18.84 1.80
C THR A 87 3.26 -17.42 1.93
N LEU A 88 2.38 -16.42 2.09
CA LEU A 88 2.77 -15.02 2.25
C LEU A 88 3.67 -14.81 3.48
N GLU A 89 3.37 -15.47 4.60
CA GLU A 89 4.16 -15.39 5.83
C GLU A 89 5.58 -15.98 5.71
N ASN A 90 5.78 -17.00 4.86
CA ASN A 90 7.00 -17.82 4.89
C ASN A 90 7.81 -17.80 3.60
N CYS A 91 7.32 -17.19 2.52
CA CYS A 91 8.01 -17.18 1.25
C CYS A 91 9.23 -16.24 1.28
N ASP A 92 10.40 -16.74 0.87
CA ASP A 92 11.60 -15.92 0.67
C ASP A 92 11.49 -15.15 -0.66
N LEU A 93 11.27 -13.84 -0.55
CA LEU A 93 11.19 -12.90 -1.66
C LEU A 93 12.43 -12.00 -1.75
N GLY A 94 13.55 -12.43 -1.16
CA GLY A 94 14.80 -11.69 -1.14
C GLY A 94 14.65 -10.33 -0.46
N ASN A 95 14.77 -9.25 -1.23
CA ASN A 95 14.71 -7.89 -0.69
C ASN A 95 13.27 -7.34 -0.56
N ALA A 96 12.27 -8.05 -1.07
CA ALA A 96 10.88 -7.62 -0.98
C ALA A 96 10.22 -8.22 0.26
N ILE A 97 9.42 -7.42 0.96
CA ILE A 97 8.70 -7.82 2.17
C ILE A 97 7.21 -7.65 1.90
N VAL A 98 6.41 -8.69 2.16
CA VAL A 98 4.94 -8.59 2.07
C VAL A 98 4.45 -7.66 3.19
N PRO A 99 3.76 -6.54 2.92
CA PRO A 99 3.50 -5.53 3.95
C PRO A 99 2.34 -5.88 4.90
N LEU A 100 1.53 -6.90 4.56
CA LEU A 100 0.31 -7.29 5.27
C LEU A 100 0.48 -8.49 6.20
N VAL A 101 1.67 -9.11 6.22
CA VAL A 101 1.95 -10.26 7.10
C VAL A 101 2.09 -9.83 8.55
N ASP A 102 1.85 -10.74 9.49
CA ASP A 102 1.83 -10.44 10.93
C ASP A 102 3.15 -9.79 11.40
N ALA A 103 4.28 -10.25 10.85
CA ALA A 103 5.61 -9.74 11.18
C ALA A 103 5.86 -8.28 10.74
N ALA A 104 5.10 -7.78 9.76
CA ALA A 104 5.29 -6.44 9.17
C ALA A 104 4.14 -5.49 9.49
N PHE A 105 2.89 -5.99 9.55
CA PHE A 105 1.69 -5.17 9.53
C PHE A 105 1.65 -4.09 10.62
N THR A 106 1.87 -4.47 11.88
CA THR A 106 1.82 -3.50 12.99
C THR A 106 2.96 -2.47 12.91
N ASN A 107 4.15 -2.89 12.47
CA ASN A 107 5.28 -1.98 12.31
C ASN A 107 5.05 -0.99 11.16
N ASN A 108 4.46 -1.45 10.06
CA ASN A 108 4.06 -0.60 8.95
C ASN A 108 3.02 0.43 9.37
N LEU A 109 2.00 0.03 10.15
CA LEU A 109 1.02 0.97 10.70
C LEU A 109 1.65 2.00 11.65
N ALA A 110 2.70 1.64 12.39
CA ALA A 110 3.39 2.56 13.30
C ALA A 110 4.35 3.52 12.58
N ALA A 111 4.86 3.11 11.42
CA ALA A 111 5.73 3.92 10.57
C ALA A 111 4.96 4.88 9.65
N ALA A 112 3.65 4.65 9.48
CA ALA A 112 2.74 5.44 8.65
C ALA A 112 1.83 6.38 9.45
#